data_AF-A0A453QJN6-F1
#
_entry.id   AF-A0A453QJN6-F1
#
_cell.length_a   1.000
_cell.length_b   1.000
_cell.length_c   1.000
_cell.angle_alpha   90.00
_cell.angle_beta   90.00
_cell.angle_gamma   90.00
#
_symmetry.space_group_name_H-M   'P 1'
#
loop_
_entity.id
_entity.type
_entity.pdbx_description
1 polymer ?
#
loop_
_entity_poly.entity_id
_entity_poly.type
_entity_poly.pdbx_seq_one_letter_code
_entity_poly.pdbx_strand_id
1 'polypeptide(L)'
;QLFAEYDYGAEGRPRFGLSLGLLVDCLNMFTVPGFASPVEIRYPGPDMQLLLRSVGSPDACIHAEIRTRIPDTVAWDYHFEHAGNTPVTFTVKSAILKESIDDLEWPGSSIQIHFHPDPPSVIFKGEGHGDLEIEFSYYANTDLLIAFQCDQELSYR
;
A
#
# COMPACT_ATOMS: atom_id res chain seq x y z
N GLN A 1 13.52 12.60 -0.84
CA GLN A 1 14.53 11.53 -0.67
C GLN A 1 14.20 10.79 0.62
N LEU A 2 14.04 9.46 0.59
CA LEU A 2 13.58 8.69 1.76
C LEU A 2 14.72 8.24 2.67
N PHE A 3 15.91 7.97 2.12
CA PHE A 3 17.09 7.49 2.87
C PHE A 3 18.13 8.60 3.00
N ALA A 4 18.79 8.68 4.16
CA ALA A 4 19.96 9.54 4.36
C ALA A 4 21.14 9.08 3.50
N GLU A 5 21.36 7.76 3.43
CA GLU A 5 22.37 7.11 2.61
C GLU A 5 21.73 5.92 1.89
N TYR A 6 22.03 5.79 0.59
CA TYR A 6 21.59 4.67 -0.22
C TYR A 6 22.71 4.30 -1.19
N ASP A 7 23.32 3.14 -0.95
CA ASP A 7 24.32 2.57 -1.83
C ASP A 7 23.76 1.31 -2.50
N TYR A 8 23.96 1.22 -3.81
CA TYR A 8 23.47 0.14 -4.65
C TYR A 8 24.59 -0.30 -5.60
N GLY A 9 25.33 -1.33 -5.17
CA GLY A 9 26.51 -1.83 -5.87
C GLY A 9 26.30 -3.10 -6.69
N ALA A 10 25.06 -3.59 -6.84
CA ALA A 10 24.79 -4.84 -7.56
C ALA A 10 24.57 -4.62 -9.06
N GLU A 11 25.09 -5.53 -9.88
CA GLU A 11 24.72 -5.63 -11.30
C GLU A 11 23.29 -6.20 -11.43
N GLY A 12 22.39 -5.44 -12.04
CA GLY A 12 20.98 -5.85 -12.22
C GLY A 12 20.06 -5.39 -11.09
N ARG A 13 19.05 -6.19 -10.73
CA ARG A 13 18.08 -5.96 -9.64
C ARG A 13 17.91 -7.26 -8.83
N PRO A 14 18.76 -7.52 -7.82
CA PRO A 14 18.63 -8.72 -7.02
C PRO A 14 17.31 -8.67 -6.26
N ARG A 15 16.57 -9.78 -6.30
CA ARG A 15 15.26 -9.93 -5.67
C ARG A 15 15.37 -11.01 -4.63
N PHE A 16 14.80 -10.76 -3.46
CA PHE A 16 14.69 -11.72 -2.38
C PHE A 16 13.34 -11.53 -1.68
N GLY A 17 12.77 -12.64 -1.25
CA GLY A 17 11.64 -12.68 -0.32
C GLY A 17 12.13 -12.71 1.12
N LEU A 18 11.26 -12.25 2.03
CA LEU A 18 11.46 -12.30 3.47
C LEU A 18 10.10 -12.43 4.17
N SER A 19 10.11 -12.76 5.46
CA SER A 19 8.89 -12.72 6.26
C SER A 19 8.53 -11.27 6.61
N LEU A 20 7.44 -10.76 6.05
CA LEU A 20 6.98 -9.39 6.29
C LEU A 20 6.68 -9.15 7.78
N GLY A 21 6.08 -10.13 8.46
CA GLY A 21 5.81 -10.04 9.90
C GLY A 21 7.10 -9.86 10.71
N LEU A 22 8.13 -10.69 10.45
CA LEU A 22 9.42 -10.57 11.13
C LEU A 22 10.12 -9.23 10.84
N LEU A 23 10.01 -8.72 9.61
CA LEU A 23 10.54 -7.40 9.27
C LEU A 23 9.87 -6.30 10.08
N VAL A 24 8.53 -6.31 10.16
CA VAL A 24 7.76 -5.34 10.94
C VAL A 24 8.12 -5.43 12.42
N ASP A 25 8.22 -6.64 12.97
CA ASP A 25 8.60 -6.85 14.37
C ASP A 25 10.00 -6.28 14.67
N CYS A 26 10.97 -6.52 13.79
CA CYS A 26 12.33 -5.99 13.92
C CYS A 26 12.35 -4.46 13.86
N LEU A 27 11.62 -3.86 12.91
CA LEU A 27 11.53 -2.41 12.78
C LEU A 27 10.87 -1.78 14.01
N ASN A 28 9.82 -2.39 14.54
CA ASN A 28 9.16 -1.94 15.78
C ASN A 28 10.10 -2.00 16.99
N MET A 29 10.95 -3.02 17.12
CA MET A 29 11.97 -3.07 18.18
C MET A 29 12.99 -1.93 18.13
N PHE A 30 13.23 -1.35 16.95
CA PHE A 30 14.13 -0.20 16.81
C PHE A 30 13.48 1.14 17.15
N THR A 31 12.14 1.17 17.27
CA THR A 31 11.43 2.37 17.66
C THR A 31 11.40 2.49 19.18
N VAL A 32 11.99 3.57 19.70
CA VAL A 32 11.87 3.95 21.12
C VAL A 32 11.07 5.25 21.18
N PRO A 33 9.99 5.33 21.98
CA PRO A 33 9.21 6.56 22.10
C PRO A 33 10.10 7.76 22.48
N GLY A 34 10.04 8.82 21.68
CA GLY A 34 10.81 10.04 21.91
C GLY A 34 12.25 10.03 21.41
N PHE A 35 12.73 8.94 20.80
CA PHE A 35 14.06 8.88 20.21
C PHE A 35 14.03 8.17 18.85
N ALA A 36 14.43 8.90 17.79
CA ALA A 36 14.57 8.35 16.45
C ALA A 36 16.03 7.91 16.24
N SER A 37 16.30 6.61 16.38
CA SER A 37 17.60 6.03 16.05
C SER A 37 17.69 5.77 14.55
N PRO A 38 18.86 6.02 13.91
CA PRO A 38 19.06 5.64 12.51
C PRO A 38 19.00 4.12 12.36
N VAL A 39 18.28 3.66 11.34
CA VAL A 39 18.20 2.24 10.97
C VAL A 39 19.01 2.03 9.70
N GLU A 40 19.99 1.13 9.79
CA GLU A 40 20.79 0.64 8.67
C GLU A 40 20.18 -0.69 8.18
N ILE A 41 19.93 -0.76 6.88
CA ILE A 41 19.41 -1.95 6.20
C ILE A 41 20.45 -2.40 5.18
N ARG A 42 20.98 -3.61 5.35
CA ARG A 42 22.03 -4.14 4.48
C ARG A 42 21.68 -5.53 3.97
N TYR A 43 21.77 -5.72 2.66
CA TYR A 43 21.64 -7.02 2.01
C TYR A 43 22.98 -7.41 1.36
N PRO A 44 23.76 -8.31 1.97
CA PRO A 44 25.11 -8.64 1.48
C PRO A 44 25.13 -9.40 0.15
N GLY A 45 24.06 -10.11 -0.21
CA GLY A 45 23.97 -10.86 -1.46
C GLY A 45 23.07 -12.09 -1.39
N PRO A 46 23.00 -12.87 -2.49
CA PRO A 46 22.23 -14.12 -2.55
C PRO A 46 22.61 -15.09 -1.42
N ASP A 47 21.62 -15.83 -0.92
CA ASP A 47 21.75 -16.80 0.19
C ASP A 47 22.20 -16.22 1.54
N MET A 48 22.28 -14.89 1.67
CA MET A 48 22.58 -14.19 2.92
C MET A 48 21.31 -13.65 3.60
N GLN A 49 21.40 -13.39 4.90
CA GLN A 49 20.34 -12.71 5.66
C GLN A 49 20.25 -11.22 5.31
N LEU A 50 19.05 -10.66 5.41
CA LEU A 50 18.86 -9.22 5.51
C LEU A 50 19.31 -8.79 6.90
N LEU A 51 20.25 -7.86 6.96
CA LEU A 51 20.81 -7.33 8.19
C LEU A 51 20.15 -5.99 8.50
N LEU A 52 19.63 -5.87 9.72
CA LEU A 52 19.06 -4.64 10.24
C LEU A 52 19.85 -4.23 11.47
N ARG A 53 20.27 -2.97 11.53
CA ARG A 53 21.01 -2.43 12.66
C ARG A 53 20.47 -1.06 13.06
N SER A 54 20.30 -0.85 14.35
CA SER A 54 19.95 0.45 14.91
C SER A 54 20.90 0.79 16.05
N VAL A 55 21.54 1.96 15.95
CA VAL A 55 22.49 2.45 16.96
C VAL A 55 21.80 3.54 17.75
N GLY A 56 21.34 3.21 18.96
CA GLY A 56 20.65 4.15 19.85
C GLY A 56 21.61 4.99 20.69
N SER A 57 22.79 4.46 20.98
CA SER A 57 23.89 5.17 21.64
C SER A 57 25.23 4.52 21.29
N PRO A 58 26.38 5.16 21.59
CA PRO A 58 27.70 4.57 21.31
C PRO A 58 27.91 3.17 21.92
N ASP A 59 27.24 2.88 23.04
CA ASP A 59 27.39 1.64 23.80
C ASP A 59 26.20 0.67 23.64
N ALA A 60 25.18 1.03 22.86
CA ALA A 60 23.98 0.21 22.67
C ALA A 60 23.58 0.13 21.19
N CYS A 61 23.61 -1.10 20.67
CA CYS A 61 23.23 -1.44 19.31
C CYS A 61 22.21 -2.58 19.34
N ILE A 62 21.09 -2.40 18.63
CA ILE A 62 20.13 -3.47 18.37
C ILE A 62 20.42 -3.99 16.95
N HIS A 63 20.47 -5.30 16.81
CA HIS A 63 20.79 -5.97 15.55
C HIS A 63 19.81 -7.12 15.31
N ALA A 64 19.37 -7.28 14.07
CA ALA A 64 18.53 -8.38 13.65
C ALA A 64 18.99 -8.95 12.30
N GLU A 65 18.84 -10.27 12.16
CA GLU A 65 19.09 -11.00 10.92
C GLU A 65 17.80 -11.68 10.48
N ILE A 66 17.36 -11.38 9.26
CA ILE A 66 16.15 -11.99 8.69
C ILE A 66 16.58 -12.89 7.55
N ARG A 67 16.25 -14.18 7.65
CA ARG A 67 16.50 -15.13 6.56
C ARG A 67 15.77 -14.68 5.30
N THR A 68 16.50 -14.67 4.19
CA THR A 68 15.96 -14.37 2.87
C THR A 68 15.64 -15.66 2.12
N ARG A 69 14.79 -15.56 1.10
CA ARG A 69 14.50 -16.64 0.16
C ARG A 69 14.60 -16.09 -1.25
N ILE A 70 15.30 -16.77 -2.15
CA ILE A 70 15.26 -16.40 -3.57
C ILE A 70 13.85 -16.73 -4.09
N PRO A 71 13.10 -15.75 -4.62
CA PRO A 71 11.75 -16.00 -5.07
C PRO A 71 11.77 -16.88 -6.32
N ASP A 72 10.98 -17.95 -6.29
CA ASP A 72 10.84 -18.89 -7.42
C ASP A 72 10.08 -18.25 -8.59
N THR A 73 9.35 -17.17 -8.33
CA THR A 73 8.57 -16.42 -9.31
C THR A 73 8.95 -14.94 -9.26
N VAL A 74 8.93 -14.31 -10.43
CA VAL A 74 9.00 -12.86 -10.52
C VAL A 74 7.63 -12.31 -10.11
N ALA A 75 7.60 -11.34 -9.18
CA ALA A 75 6.39 -10.59 -8.89
C ALA A 75 5.81 -10.06 -10.21
N TRP A 76 4.50 -10.20 -10.39
CA TRP A 76 3.84 -9.71 -11.59
C TRP A 76 4.03 -8.19 -11.65
N ASP A 77 4.84 -7.73 -12.60
CA ASP A 77 4.91 -6.33 -12.93
C ASP A 77 3.62 -6.00 -13.68
N TYR A 78 2.58 -5.58 -12.95
CA TYR A 78 1.34 -5.10 -13.55
C TYR A 78 1.66 -3.80 -14.29
N HIS A 79 1.75 -3.90 -15.60
CA HIS A 79 1.89 -2.75 -16.47
C HIS A 79 0.50 -2.13 -16.63
N PHE A 80 0.20 -1.13 -15.82
CA PHE A 80 -0.99 -0.29 -15.98
C PHE A 80 -0.77 0.63 -17.20
N GLU A 81 -0.70 0.04 -18.38
CA GLU A 81 -0.67 0.79 -19.64
C GLU A 81 -2.10 1.16 -20.03
N HIS A 82 -2.31 2.43 -20.35
CA HIS A 82 -3.55 2.90 -20.94
C HIS A 82 -3.66 2.28 -22.34
N ALA A 83 -4.53 1.29 -22.51
CA ALA A 83 -4.78 0.63 -23.79
C ALA A 83 -5.51 1.54 -24.80
N GLY A 84 -5.04 2.78 -24.97
CA GLY A 84 -5.64 3.82 -25.81
C GLY A 84 -6.87 4.51 -25.24
N ASN A 85 -7.52 3.92 -24.22
CA ASN A 85 -8.66 4.52 -23.53
C ASN A 85 -8.21 5.35 -22.33
N THR A 86 -8.87 6.49 -22.11
CA THR A 86 -8.74 7.27 -20.88
C THR A 86 -9.14 6.39 -19.70
N PRO A 87 -8.30 6.24 -18.67
CA PRO A 87 -8.63 5.40 -17.52
C PRO A 87 -9.80 6.02 -16.76
N VAL A 88 -10.68 5.15 -16.26
CA VAL A 88 -11.66 5.56 -15.26
C VAL A 88 -10.90 5.91 -13.98
N THR A 89 -11.06 7.13 -13.50
CA THR A 89 -10.37 7.59 -12.29
C THR A 89 -11.31 8.38 -11.41
N PHE A 90 -11.06 8.29 -10.11
CA PHE A 90 -11.70 9.12 -9.12
C PHE A 90 -10.69 9.43 -8.00
N THR A 91 -10.92 10.52 -7.28
CA THR A 91 -10.07 10.92 -6.15
C THR A 91 -10.95 11.35 -5.00
N VAL A 92 -10.71 10.77 -3.83
CA VAL A 92 -11.39 11.10 -2.58
C VAL A 92 -10.37 11.32 -1.48
N LYS A 93 -10.74 12.01 -0.40
CA LYS A 93 -9.87 12.13 0.79
C LYS A 93 -9.71 10.75 1.44
N SER A 94 -8.48 10.35 1.76
CA SER A 94 -8.19 9.02 2.32
C SER A 94 -8.89 8.77 3.66
N ALA A 95 -9.12 9.81 4.48
CA ALA A 95 -9.87 9.69 5.74
C ALA A 95 -11.32 9.27 5.50
N ILE A 96 -11.98 9.91 4.53
CA ILE A 96 -13.34 9.59 4.12
C ILE A 96 -13.41 8.19 3.53
N LEU A 97 -12.48 7.84 2.63
CA LEU A 97 -12.43 6.51 2.06
C LEU A 97 -12.31 5.44 3.14
N LYS A 98 -11.44 5.65 4.15
CA LYS A 98 -11.29 4.74 5.28
C LYS A 98 -12.60 4.58 6.05
N GLU A 99 -13.26 5.68 6.40
CA GLU A 99 -14.54 5.66 7.12
C GLU A 99 -15.62 4.91 6.32
N SER A 100 -15.78 5.24 5.04
CA SER A 100 -16.74 4.54 4.18
C SER A 100 -16.47 3.04 4.07
N ILE A 101 -15.20 2.68 3.95
CA ILE A 101 -14.77 1.29 3.94
C ILE A 101 -15.13 0.61 5.28
N ASP A 102 -14.78 1.20 6.42
CA ASP A 102 -15.15 0.63 7.73
C ASP A 102 -16.69 0.51 7.91
N ASP A 103 -17.44 1.48 7.38
CA ASP A 103 -18.91 1.55 7.47
C ASP A 103 -19.62 0.53 6.56
N LEU A 104 -19.00 0.08 5.47
CA LEU A 104 -19.59 -0.92 4.55
C LEU A 104 -19.90 -2.27 5.21
N GLU A 105 -19.37 -2.52 6.42
CA GLU A 105 -19.58 -3.74 7.21
C GLU A 105 -19.36 -5.04 6.40
N TRP A 106 -18.50 -5.02 5.37
CA TRP A 106 -18.33 -6.17 4.48
C TRP A 106 -17.50 -7.27 5.20
N PRO A 107 -17.93 -8.55 5.17
CA PRO A 107 -17.33 -9.60 5.98
C PRO A 107 -16.02 -10.18 5.38
N GLY A 108 -15.24 -9.37 4.63
CA GLY A 108 -14.07 -9.83 3.89
C GLY A 108 -14.38 -10.50 2.54
N SER A 109 -15.60 -10.29 2.03
CA SER A 109 -16.08 -10.61 0.67
C SER A 109 -15.47 -9.67 -0.39
N SER A 110 -16.16 -9.49 -1.52
CA SER A 110 -15.86 -8.47 -2.52
C SER A 110 -16.62 -7.16 -2.24
N ILE A 111 -16.09 -6.06 -2.78
CA ILE A 111 -16.76 -4.76 -2.82
C ILE A 111 -16.97 -4.45 -4.30
N GLN A 112 -18.22 -4.20 -4.69
CA GLN A 112 -18.52 -3.69 -6.02
C GLN A 112 -18.32 -2.18 -6.03
N ILE A 113 -17.69 -1.68 -7.10
CA ILE A 113 -17.47 -0.26 -7.33
C ILE A 113 -18.21 0.14 -8.60
N HIS A 114 -19.21 1.01 -8.46
CA HIS A 114 -20.00 1.52 -9.58
C HIS A 114 -19.64 2.98 -9.86
N PHE A 115 -19.51 3.33 -11.12
CA PHE A 115 -19.24 4.68 -11.59
C PHE A 115 -20.45 5.19 -12.38
N HIS A 116 -20.98 6.34 -11.98
CA HIS A 116 -22.03 7.03 -12.72
C HIS A 116 -21.47 8.34 -13.29
N PRO A 117 -21.57 8.59 -14.61
CA PRO A 117 -21.08 9.83 -15.22
C PRO A 117 -22.04 11.00 -15.07
N ASP A 118 -23.35 10.75 -14.91
CA ASP A 118 -24.39 11.78 -14.81
C ASP A 118 -25.55 11.37 -13.88
N PRO A 119 -25.67 11.99 -12.67
CA PRO A 119 -24.69 12.88 -12.06
C PRO A 119 -23.38 12.12 -11.73
N PRO A 120 -22.20 12.78 -11.75
CA PRO A 120 -20.94 12.15 -11.42
C PRO A 120 -20.94 11.60 -9.99
N SER A 121 -20.84 10.29 -9.84
CA SER A 121 -20.71 9.62 -8.54
C SER A 121 -19.97 8.30 -8.61
N VAL A 122 -19.43 7.88 -7.46
CA VAL A 122 -18.86 6.55 -7.26
C VAL A 122 -19.59 5.88 -6.12
N ILE A 123 -20.10 4.67 -6.32
CA ILE A 123 -20.82 3.90 -5.29
C ILE A 123 -20.01 2.68 -4.91
N PHE A 124 -19.81 2.48 -3.61
CA PHE A 124 -19.21 1.28 -3.06
C PHE A 124 -20.32 0.43 -2.46
N LYS A 125 -20.35 -0.86 -2.80
CA LYS A 125 -21.33 -1.81 -2.29
C LYS A 125 -20.63 -3.06 -1.75
N GLY A 126 -20.85 -3.37 -0.48
CA GLY A 126 -20.36 -4.62 0.11
C GLY A 126 -21.19 -5.80 -0.38
N GLU A 127 -20.56 -6.87 -0.87
CA GLU A 127 -21.28 -8.14 -1.12
C GLU A 127 -21.33 -8.97 0.18
N GLY A 128 -22.53 -9.31 0.68
CA GLY A 128 -22.65 -10.18 1.85
C GLY A 128 -23.88 -9.88 2.72
N HIS A 129 -23.65 -9.70 4.02
CA HIS A 129 -24.71 -9.31 4.96
C HIS A 129 -24.98 -7.81 4.85
N GLY A 130 -26.17 -7.45 4.37
CA GLY A 130 -26.60 -6.07 4.20
C GLY A 130 -26.40 -5.56 2.78
N ASP A 131 -27.34 -4.73 2.32
CA ASP A 131 -27.25 -3.99 1.05
C ASP A 131 -26.69 -2.59 1.32
N LEU A 132 -25.63 -2.47 2.13
CA LEU A 132 -25.08 -1.16 2.43
C LEU A 132 -24.31 -0.65 1.21
N GLU A 133 -24.74 0.53 0.76
CA GLU A 133 -24.16 1.25 -0.36
C GLU A 133 -23.74 2.63 0.12
N ILE A 134 -22.53 3.03 -0.23
CA ILE A 134 -21.99 4.34 0.10
C ILE A 134 -21.70 5.06 -1.20
N GLU A 135 -22.37 6.20 -1.38
CA GLU A 135 -22.25 7.03 -2.57
C GLU A 135 -21.36 8.25 -2.31
N PHE A 136 -20.35 8.42 -3.17
CA PHE A 136 -19.55 9.63 -3.30
C PHE A 136 -20.08 10.47 -4.46
N SER A 137 -21.07 11.34 -4.22
CA SER A 137 -21.59 12.23 -5.26
C SER A 137 -20.76 13.51 -5.38
N TYR A 138 -20.40 13.90 -6.61
CA TYR A 138 -19.58 15.10 -6.87
C TYR A 138 -20.25 16.40 -6.44
N TYR A 139 -21.57 16.53 -6.64
CA TYR A 139 -22.31 17.78 -6.41
C TYR A 139 -22.89 17.91 -5.00
N ALA A 140 -23.06 16.81 -4.27
CA ALA A 140 -23.66 16.85 -2.93
C ALA A 140 -22.66 17.35 -1.87
N ASN A 141 -21.37 17.02 -2.05
CA ASN A 141 -20.32 17.39 -1.12
C ASN A 141 -18.98 17.43 -1.88
N THR A 142 -18.59 18.63 -2.33
CA THR A 142 -17.38 18.85 -3.16
C THR A 142 -16.08 18.44 -2.46
N ASP A 143 -16.12 18.17 -1.15
CA ASP A 143 -15.00 17.67 -0.37
C ASP A 143 -14.86 16.14 -0.35
N LEU A 144 -15.88 15.40 -0.81
CA LEU A 144 -15.85 13.93 -0.86
C LEU A 144 -15.16 13.44 -2.14
N LEU A 145 -15.69 13.82 -3.30
CA LEU A 145 -15.18 13.44 -4.62
C LEU A 145 -14.44 14.62 -5.27
N ILE A 146 -13.12 14.63 -5.12
CA ILE A 146 -12.22 15.72 -5.53
C ILE A 146 -12.00 15.76 -7.04
N ALA A 147 -11.88 14.59 -7.66
CA ALA A 147 -11.71 14.45 -9.10
C ALA A 147 -12.48 13.21 -9.57
N PHE A 148 -13.04 13.28 -10.77
CA PHE A 148 -13.80 12.19 -11.37
C PHE A 148 -13.62 12.23 -12.89
N GLN A 149 -13.26 11.08 -13.47
CA GLN A 149 -13.15 10.86 -14.90
C GLN A 149 -13.82 9.52 -15.21
N CYS A 150 -15.05 9.60 -15.71
CA CYS A 150 -15.79 8.48 -16.25
C CYS A 150 -16.81 9.06 -17.22
N ASP A 151 -16.89 8.50 -18.42
CA ASP A 151 -17.81 8.92 -19.49
C ASP A 151 -18.97 7.94 -19.69
N GLN A 152 -18.90 6.77 -19.05
CA GLN A 152 -19.88 5.69 -19.15
C GLN A 152 -20.22 5.14 -17.78
N GLU A 153 -21.39 4.53 -17.65
CA GLU A 153 -21.75 3.78 -16.46
C GLU A 153 -20.97 2.45 -16.43
N LEU A 154 -20.22 2.21 -15.36
CA LEU A 154 -19.30 1.08 -15.25
C LEU A 154 -19.36 0.45 -13.87
N SER A 155 -19.14 -0.86 -13.80
CA SER A 155 -19.14 -1.63 -12.55
C SER A 155 -17.96 -2.58 -12.51
N TYR A 156 -17.24 -2.60 -11.39
CA TYR A 156 -16.11 -3.48 -11.11
C TYR A 156 -16.33 -4.25 -9.81
N ARG A 157 -15.68 -5.41 -9.68
CA ARG A 157 -15.71 -6.28 -8.50
C ARG A 157 -14.30 -6.71 -8.14
#